data_AF-G3MQT4-F1
#
_entry.id   AF-G3MQT4-F1
#
_cell.length_a   1.000
_cell.length_b   1.000
_cell.length_c   1.000
_cell.angle_alpha   90.00
_cell.angle_beta   90.00
_cell.angle_gamma   90.00
#
_symmetry.space_group_name_H-M   'P 1'
#
loop_
_entity.id
_entity.type
_entity.pdbx_description
1 polymer ?
#
loop_
_entity_poly.entity_id
_entity_poly.type
_entity_poly.pdbx_seq_one_letter_code
_entity_poly.pdbx_strand_id
1 'polypeptide(L)'
;MRGVPTVVDQQQFANPANYCKSTVTDVFHATLQHCLATNSSHAGWVKVLADFSYSQGHHSAALKHYLTVLLMTTDNFTQPAPVSLVDDLVYKKMSQCCSKLQCYTQAALFCQLMEKPDYSAAFKALNERQCQDSCDSLYEHVFDITLLEFLVHLHTRRGELESRQKALRCMGLLELNASNNAEIQREAANVRRGGFCG
;
A
#
# COMPACT_ATOMS: atom_id res chain seq x y z
N MET A 1 13.38 -50.92 -20.85
CA MET A 1 11.96 -50.48 -20.82
C MET A 1 11.41 -50.62 -19.42
N ARG A 2 11.03 -49.51 -18.78
CA ARG A 2 9.84 -49.33 -17.92
C ARG A 2 9.94 -47.92 -17.35
N GLY A 3 9.31 -46.97 -18.04
CA GLY A 3 9.03 -45.66 -17.48
C GLY A 3 7.91 -45.79 -16.45
N VAL A 4 8.12 -45.21 -15.28
CA VAL A 4 7.08 -45.03 -14.27
C VAL A 4 6.45 -43.66 -14.54
N PRO A 5 5.15 -43.56 -14.83
CA PRO A 5 4.47 -42.28 -14.80
C PRO A 5 3.96 -42.04 -13.37
N THR A 6 4.59 -41.10 -12.67
CA THR A 6 4.05 -40.53 -11.43
C THR A 6 2.97 -39.52 -11.82
N VAL A 7 1.71 -39.95 -11.79
CA VAL A 7 0.57 -39.04 -11.85
C VAL A 7 0.49 -38.37 -10.47
N VAL A 8 0.87 -37.10 -10.41
CA VAL A 8 0.59 -36.26 -9.25
C VAL A 8 -0.92 -35.99 -9.32
N ASP A 9 -1.70 -36.71 -8.50
CA ASP A 9 -3.12 -36.45 -8.33
C ASP A 9 -3.30 -34.99 -7.86
N GLN A 10 -3.71 -34.13 -8.79
CA GLN A 10 -4.31 -32.86 -8.44
C GLN A 10 -5.64 -33.19 -7.75
N GLN A 11 -5.66 -33.16 -6.42
CA GLN A 11 -6.90 -33.21 -5.65
C GLN A 11 -7.79 -32.04 -6.10
N GLN A 12 -8.73 -32.33 -7.00
CA GLN A 12 -9.83 -31.44 -7.32
C GLN A 12 -10.60 -31.18 -6.03
N PHE A 13 -10.71 -29.90 -5.65
CA PHE A 13 -11.63 -29.48 -4.60
C PHE A 13 -13.02 -30.05 -4.92
N ALA A 14 -13.68 -30.65 -3.93
CA ALA A 14 -15.04 -31.17 -4.09
C ALA A 14 -15.98 -30.08 -4.62
N ASN A 15 -17.07 -30.47 -5.28
CA ASN A 15 -18.00 -29.56 -5.96
C ASN A 15 -18.28 -28.29 -5.12
N PRO A 16 -17.93 -27.07 -5.59
CA PRO A 16 -18.06 -25.82 -4.84
C PRO A 16 -19.48 -25.55 -4.32
N ALA A 17 -20.49 -26.16 -4.95
CA ALA A 17 -21.89 -26.10 -4.51
C ALA A 17 -22.15 -26.77 -3.15
N ASN A 18 -21.23 -27.62 -2.67
CA ASN A 18 -21.39 -28.33 -1.40
C ASN A 18 -20.93 -27.52 -0.18
N TYR A 19 -20.35 -26.34 -0.39
CA TYR A 19 -19.82 -25.50 0.70
C TYR A 19 -20.69 -24.27 0.92
N CYS A 20 -21.13 -24.08 2.17
CA CYS A 20 -21.79 -22.86 2.58
C CYS A 20 -20.75 -21.75 2.78
N LYS A 21 -20.70 -20.77 1.86
CA LYS A 21 -19.73 -19.67 1.91
C LYS A 21 -19.74 -18.90 3.23
N SER A 22 -20.92 -18.63 3.80
CA SER A 22 -21.04 -17.91 5.08
C SER A 22 -20.44 -18.74 6.22
N THR A 23 -20.78 -20.02 6.33
CA THR A 23 -20.23 -20.90 7.36
C THR A 23 -18.71 -21.02 7.28
N VAL A 24 -18.15 -21.17 6.07
CA VAL A 24 -16.69 -21.20 5.87
C VAL A 24 -16.05 -19.88 6.30
N THR A 25 -16.68 -18.75 5.97
CA THR A 25 -16.22 -17.41 6.36
C THR A 25 -16.22 -17.23 7.87
N ASP A 26 -17.27 -17.66 8.56
CA ASP A 26 -17.43 -17.53 10.01
C ASP A 26 -16.40 -18.38 10.75
N VAL A 27 -16.24 -19.64 10.35
CA VAL A 27 -15.24 -20.56 10.93
C VAL A 27 -13.82 -20.03 10.70
N PHE A 28 -13.53 -19.52 9.50
CA PHE A 28 -12.24 -18.92 9.19
C PHE A 28 -11.97 -17.71 10.08
N HIS A 29 -12.93 -16.79 10.22
CA HIS A 29 -12.79 -15.60 11.04
C HIS A 29 -12.58 -15.95 12.52
N ALA A 30 -13.38 -16.87 13.07
CA ALA A 30 -13.22 -17.33 14.46
C ALA A 30 -11.86 -17.99 14.70
N THR A 31 -11.39 -18.80 13.75
CA THR A 31 -10.06 -19.43 13.82
C THR A 31 -8.95 -18.39 13.78
N LEU A 32 -9.04 -17.41 12.88
CA LEU A 32 -8.07 -16.33 12.77
C LEU A 32 -8.01 -15.46 14.04
N GLN A 33 -9.17 -15.14 14.61
CA GLN A 33 -9.25 -14.44 15.89
C GLN A 33 -8.58 -15.23 17.02
N HIS A 34 -8.78 -16.55 17.07
CA HIS A 34 -8.10 -17.40 18.05
C HIS A 34 -6.58 -17.44 17.85
N CYS A 35 -6.10 -17.51 16.59
CA CYS A 35 -4.67 -17.43 16.28
C CYS A 35 -4.05 -16.09 16.73
N LEU A 36 -4.76 -14.97 16.52
CA LEU A 36 -4.29 -13.65 16.96
C LEU A 36 -4.34 -13.47 18.48
N ALA A 37 -5.30 -14.09 19.17
CA ALA A 37 -5.37 -14.08 20.63
C ALA A 37 -4.23 -14.89 21.26
N THR A 38 -3.79 -15.97 20.61
CA THR A 38 -2.70 -16.83 21.08
C THR A 38 -1.31 -16.30 20.69
N ASN A 39 -1.19 -15.62 19.54
CA ASN A 39 0.05 -15.02 19.07
C ASN A 39 -0.21 -13.68 18.36
N SER A 40 -0.40 -12.62 19.14
CA SER A 40 -0.74 -11.29 18.66
C SER A 40 0.42 -10.57 17.94
N SER A 41 1.66 -11.04 18.11
CA SER A 41 2.86 -10.45 17.51
C SER A 41 3.23 -11.05 16.15
N HIS A 42 2.44 -11.99 15.62
CA HIS A 42 2.75 -12.62 14.34
C HIS A 42 2.19 -11.78 13.16
N ALA A 43 3.04 -10.97 12.55
CA ALA A 43 2.65 -10.06 11.45
C ALA A 43 1.97 -10.77 10.26
N GLY A 44 2.30 -12.04 9.99
CA GLY A 44 1.62 -12.85 8.98
C GLY A 44 0.12 -13.05 9.26
N TRP A 45 -0.29 -13.22 10.52
CA TRP A 45 -1.71 -13.39 10.86
C TRP A 45 -2.45 -12.07 10.77
N VAL A 46 -1.80 -10.96 11.14
CA VAL A 46 -2.34 -9.61 10.99
C VAL A 46 -2.53 -9.27 9.51
N LYS A 47 -1.59 -9.67 8.63
CA LYS A 47 -1.75 -9.53 7.18
C LYS A 47 -2.95 -10.32 6.66
N VAL A 48 -3.13 -11.56 7.09
CA VAL A 48 -4.29 -12.37 6.72
C VAL A 48 -5.60 -11.71 7.18
N LEU A 49 -5.61 -11.08 8.36
CA LEU A 49 -6.76 -10.30 8.83
C LEU A 49 -7.01 -9.05 7.98
N ALA A 50 -5.95 -8.38 7.52
CA ALA A 50 -6.04 -7.25 6.59
C ALA A 50 -6.63 -7.69 5.24
N ASP A 51 -6.12 -8.79 4.66
CA ASP A 51 -6.59 -9.40 3.43
C ASP A 51 -8.07 -9.81 3.54
N PHE A 52 -8.45 -10.44 4.66
CA PHE A 52 -9.83 -10.80 4.96
C PHE A 52 -10.72 -9.56 5.02
N SER A 53 -10.35 -8.55 5.83
CA SER A 53 -11.11 -7.30 5.96
C SER A 53 -11.28 -6.60 4.60
N TYR A 54 -10.23 -6.59 3.78
CA TYR A 54 -10.24 -6.03 2.44
C TYR A 54 -11.25 -6.74 1.54
N SER A 55 -11.26 -8.08 1.55
CA SER A 55 -12.19 -8.91 0.75
C SER A 55 -13.66 -8.73 1.15
N GLN A 56 -13.92 -8.32 2.40
CA GLN A 56 -15.27 -8.00 2.89
C GLN A 56 -15.70 -6.56 2.60
N GLY A 57 -14.83 -5.74 1.99
CA GLY A 57 -15.11 -4.33 1.72
C GLY A 57 -14.93 -3.41 2.93
N HIS A 58 -14.40 -3.92 4.05
CA HIS A 58 -14.10 -3.12 5.24
C HIS A 58 -12.77 -2.37 5.08
N HIS A 59 -12.73 -1.40 4.16
CA HIS A 59 -11.50 -0.74 3.71
C HIS A 59 -10.73 0.00 4.82
N SER A 60 -11.42 0.65 5.75
CA SER A 60 -10.79 1.31 6.90
C SER A 60 -10.09 0.31 7.83
N ALA A 61 -10.78 -0.77 8.19
CA ALA A 61 -10.19 -1.84 9.01
C ALA A 61 -9.02 -2.52 8.29
N ALA A 62 -9.17 -2.81 7.00
CA ALA A 62 -8.12 -3.39 6.19
C ALA A 62 -6.86 -2.50 6.17
N LEU A 63 -7.02 -1.20 5.91
CA LEU A 63 -5.91 -0.25 5.90
C LEU A 63 -5.21 -0.19 7.26
N LYS A 64 -5.97 -0.12 8.36
CA LYS A 64 -5.41 -0.17 9.72
C LYS A 64 -4.57 -1.42 9.95
N HIS A 65 -5.06 -2.59 9.54
CA HIS A 65 -4.31 -3.83 9.71
C HIS A 65 -3.05 -3.88 8.82
N TYR A 66 -3.10 -3.41 7.58
CA TYR A 66 -1.89 -3.32 6.74
C TYR A 66 -0.83 -2.37 7.33
N LEU A 67 -1.24 -1.20 7.85
CA LEU A 67 -0.34 -0.29 8.54
C LEU A 67 0.26 -0.95 9.80
N THR A 68 -0.52 -1.75 10.52
CA THR A 68 -0.04 -2.53 11.67
C THR A 68 1.03 -3.55 11.24
N VAL A 69 0.83 -4.25 10.12
CA VAL A 69 1.84 -5.16 9.55
C VAL A 69 3.14 -4.42 9.24
N LEU A 70 3.05 -3.25 8.60
CA LEU A 70 4.23 -2.45 8.32
C LEU A 70 4.94 -2.04 9.61
N LEU A 71 4.22 -1.52 10.59
CA LEU A 71 4.79 -1.12 11.89
C LEU A 71 5.55 -2.27 12.57
N MET A 72 4.97 -3.47 12.59
CA MET A 72 5.55 -4.66 13.21
C MET A 72 6.79 -5.20 12.49
N THR A 73 6.96 -4.88 11.21
CA THR A 73 7.98 -5.52 10.34
C THR A 73 9.11 -4.58 9.96
N THR A 74 8.96 -3.29 10.26
CA THR A 74 9.90 -2.24 9.88
C THR A 74 10.56 -1.56 11.08
N ASP A 75 10.35 -2.07 12.29
CA ASP A 75 10.77 -1.45 13.56
C ASP A 75 10.43 0.04 13.59
N ASN A 76 9.13 0.37 13.53
CA ASN A 76 8.64 1.76 13.42
C ASN A 76 9.16 2.50 12.17
N PHE A 77 9.15 1.82 11.01
CA PHE A 77 9.55 2.38 9.71
C PHE A 77 11.02 2.80 9.61
N THR A 78 11.85 2.37 10.55
CA THR A 78 13.30 2.60 10.52
C THR A 78 14.01 1.68 9.52
N GLN A 79 13.39 0.55 9.18
CA GLN A 79 13.91 -0.41 8.20
C GLN A 79 12.93 -0.66 7.06
N PRO A 80 13.42 -1.03 5.86
CA PRO A 80 12.54 -1.44 4.77
C PRO A 80 11.74 -2.69 5.16
N ALA A 81 10.47 -2.74 4.74
CA ALA A 81 9.61 -3.88 5.03
C ALA A 81 10.13 -5.14 4.29
N PRO A 82 10.08 -6.32 4.91
CA PRO A 82 10.46 -7.57 4.27
C PRO A 82 9.51 -7.89 3.11
N VAL A 83 10.05 -7.99 1.90
CA VAL A 83 9.30 -8.23 0.64
C VAL A 83 8.48 -9.53 0.69
N SER A 84 8.90 -10.51 1.49
CA SER A 84 8.16 -11.76 1.69
C SER A 84 6.79 -11.56 2.34
N LEU A 85 6.57 -10.42 3.02
CA LEU A 85 5.36 -10.13 3.77
C LEU A 85 4.64 -8.87 3.26
N VAL A 86 5.40 -7.87 2.81
CA VAL A 86 4.88 -6.63 2.25
C VAL A 86 5.42 -6.48 0.82
N ASP A 87 4.60 -6.89 -0.13
CA ASP A 87 4.87 -6.80 -1.57
C ASP A 87 4.07 -5.66 -2.22
N ASP A 88 4.29 -5.46 -3.52
CA ASP A 88 3.53 -4.48 -4.31
C ASP A 88 2.01 -4.71 -4.25
N LEU A 89 1.57 -5.96 -4.06
CA LEU A 89 0.15 -6.28 -3.93
C LEU A 89 -0.44 -5.71 -2.64
N VAL A 90 0.30 -5.72 -1.52
CA VAL A 90 -0.10 -5.07 -0.28
C VAL A 90 -0.25 -3.56 -0.49
N TYR A 91 0.76 -2.89 -1.05
CA TYR A 91 0.68 -1.45 -1.33
C TYR A 91 -0.46 -1.10 -2.28
N LYS A 92 -0.73 -1.95 -3.27
CA LYS A 92 -1.85 -1.78 -4.20
C LYS A 92 -3.20 -1.86 -3.49
N LYS A 93 -3.37 -2.80 -2.56
CA LYS A 93 -4.58 -2.92 -1.74
C LYS A 93 -4.73 -1.73 -0.79
N MET A 94 -3.63 -1.23 -0.20
CA MET A 94 -3.65 -0.02 0.63
C MET A 94 -4.08 1.21 -0.19
N SER A 95 -3.50 1.43 -1.37
CA SER A 95 -3.89 2.49 -2.29
C SER A 95 -5.38 2.44 -2.65
N GLN A 96 -5.90 1.23 -2.91
CA GLN A 96 -7.32 1.03 -3.19
C GLN A 96 -8.21 1.28 -1.98
N CYS A 97 -7.80 0.88 -0.77
CA CYS A 97 -8.50 1.24 0.46
C CYS A 97 -8.59 2.76 0.63
N CYS A 98 -7.47 3.48 0.48
CA CYS A 98 -7.44 4.94 0.54
C CYS A 98 -8.38 5.57 -0.50
N SER A 99 -8.36 5.08 -1.75
CA SER A 99 -9.27 5.56 -2.80
C SER A 99 -10.74 5.35 -2.43
N LYS A 100 -11.09 4.21 -1.82
CA LYS A 100 -12.46 3.91 -1.36
C LYS A 100 -12.90 4.78 -0.16
N LEU A 101 -11.93 5.27 0.61
CA LEU A 101 -12.13 6.20 1.72
C LEU A 101 -12.03 7.67 1.30
N GLN A 102 -11.86 7.95 0.00
CA GLN A 102 -11.66 9.29 -0.56
C GLN A 102 -10.38 9.99 -0.06
N CYS A 103 -9.37 9.24 0.37
CA CYS A 103 -8.03 9.73 0.72
C CYS A 103 -7.09 9.58 -0.47
N TYR A 104 -7.26 10.44 -1.48
CA TYR A 104 -6.62 10.25 -2.78
C TYR A 104 -5.14 10.61 -2.82
N THR A 105 -4.67 11.54 -1.99
CA THR A 105 -3.24 11.84 -1.89
C THR A 105 -2.51 10.68 -1.21
N GLN A 106 -3.07 10.11 -0.14
CA GLN A 106 -2.55 8.89 0.47
C GLN A 106 -2.52 7.71 -0.52
N ALA A 107 -3.57 7.56 -1.34
CA ALA A 107 -3.62 6.51 -2.36
C ALA A 107 -2.46 6.62 -3.36
N ALA A 108 -2.13 7.84 -3.81
CA ALA A 108 -1.01 8.09 -4.70
C ALA A 108 0.36 7.86 -4.03
N LEU A 109 0.49 8.22 -2.76
CA LEU A 109 1.72 7.98 -1.99
C LEU A 109 2.00 6.47 -1.85
N PHE A 110 0.98 5.63 -1.66
CA PHE A 110 1.17 4.18 -1.67
C PHE A 110 1.63 3.63 -3.03
N CYS A 111 1.23 4.25 -4.14
CA CYS A 111 1.71 3.83 -5.46
C CYS A 111 3.21 4.02 -5.63
N GLN A 112 3.79 5.06 -5.01
CA GLN A 112 5.22 5.34 -5.09
C GLN A 112 6.07 4.35 -4.27
N LEU A 113 5.47 3.63 -3.32
CA LEU A 113 6.17 2.66 -2.45
C LEU A 113 6.43 1.30 -3.11
N MET A 114 5.82 1.06 -4.27
CA MET A 114 6.00 -0.17 -5.05
C MET A 114 7.39 -0.20 -5.69
N GLU A 115 7.91 -1.40 -6.02
CA GLU A 115 9.18 -1.53 -6.75
C GLU A 115 9.13 -0.76 -8.08
N LYS A 116 7.98 -0.82 -8.75
CA LYS A 116 7.66 0.01 -9.91
C LYS A 116 6.43 0.85 -9.60
N PRO A 117 6.58 2.19 -9.45
CA PRO A 117 5.46 3.04 -9.14
C PRO A 117 4.29 2.91 -10.13
N ASP A 118 3.07 2.71 -9.61
CA ASP A 118 1.85 2.68 -10.43
C ASP A 118 1.36 4.11 -10.70
N TYR A 119 1.99 4.77 -11.67
CA TYR A 119 1.65 6.14 -12.08
C TYR A 119 0.22 6.27 -12.61
N SER A 120 -0.31 5.23 -13.25
CA SER A 120 -1.68 5.25 -13.80
C SER A 120 -2.71 5.39 -12.67
N ALA A 121 -2.57 4.57 -11.63
CA ALA A 121 -3.41 4.66 -10.44
C ALA A 121 -3.17 5.96 -9.66
N ALA A 122 -1.91 6.37 -9.49
CA ALA A 122 -1.55 7.57 -8.75
C ALA A 122 -2.13 8.84 -9.40
N PHE A 123 -1.92 9.04 -10.70
CA PHE A 123 -2.44 10.20 -11.42
C PHE A 123 -3.96 10.23 -11.45
N LYS A 124 -4.60 9.07 -11.58
CA LYS A 124 -6.05 8.96 -11.48
C LYS A 124 -6.55 9.44 -10.12
N ALA A 125 -5.94 8.97 -9.03
CA ALA A 125 -6.31 9.38 -7.68
C ALA A 125 -6.07 10.89 -7.47
N LEU A 126 -4.89 11.40 -7.79
CA LEU A 126 -4.56 12.83 -7.63
C LEU A 126 -5.46 13.76 -8.46
N ASN A 127 -6.02 13.27 -9.58
CA ASN A 127 -6.92 14.07 -10.41
C ASN A 127 -8.32 14.22 -9.82
N GLU A 128 -8.66 13.51 -8.74
CA GLU A 128 -9.89 13.76 -7.98
C GLU A 128 -9.87 15.16 -7.34
N ARG A 129 -11.05 15.77 -7.19
CA ARG A 129 -11.18 17.14 -6.65
C ARG A 129 -11.60 17.19 -5.20
N GLN A 130 -12.40 16.22 -4.77
CA GLN A 130 -12.85 16.11 -3.40
C GLN A 130 -11.97 15.09 -2.73
N CYS A 131 -11.30 15.48 -1.65
CA CYS A 131 -10.44 14.60 -0.90
C CYS A 131 -10.72 14.75 0.60
N GLN A 132 -10.65 13.64 1.33
CA GLN A 132 -10.86 13.58 2.78
C GLN A 132 -9.53 13.49 3.54
N ASP A 133 -8.39 13.55 2.85
CA ASP A 133 -7.07 13.62 3.47
C ASP A 133 -6.49 15.04 3.45
N SER A 134 -5.32 15.20 4.09
CA SER A 134 -4.66 16.50 4.24
C SER A 134 -4.06 17.07 2.95
N CYS A 135 -4.30 16.44 1.79
CA CYS A 135 -3.98 16.92 0.45
C CYS A 135 -2.53 17.41 0.31
N ASP A 136 -2.35 18.72 0.08
CA ASP A 136 -1.06 19.33 -0.20
C ASP A 136 -0.10 19.37 1.00
N SER A 137 -0.59 19.10 2.22
CA SER A 137 0.28 18.90 3.38
C SER A 137 1.08 17.61 3.28
N LEU A 138 0.62 16.63 2.49
CA LEU A 138 1.29 15.35 2.34
C LEU A 138 2.41 15.38 1.28
N TYR A 139 2.63 16.50 0.59
CA TYR A 139 3.64 16.60 -0.48
C TYR A 139 5.08 16.48 0.03
N GLU A 140 5.32 16.76 1.30
CA GLU A 140 6.63 16.53 1.93
C GLU A 140 7.04 15.05 1.93
N HIS A 141 6.06 14.14 1.85
CA HIS A 141 6.24 12.69 1.80
C HIS A 141 6.41 12.14 0.37
N VAL A 142 6.28 12.98 -0.65
CA VAL A 142 6.51 12.57 -2.04
C VAL A 142 8.02 12.60 -2.31
N PHE A 143 8.58 11.46 -2.68
CA PHE A 143 9.98 11.33 -3.11
C PHE A 143 10.13 11.02 -4.59
N ASP A 144 9.04 10.67 -5.27
CA ASP A 144 9.03 10.47 -6.72
C ASP A 144 8.87 11.82 -7.46
N ILE A 145 9.88 12.17 -8.26
CA ILE A 145 9.90 13.41 -9.04
C ILE A 145 8.77 13.46 -10.07
N THR A 146 8.44 12.35 -10.72
CA THR A 146 7.35 12.28 -11.72
C THR A 146 6.01 12.63 -11.08
N LEU A 147 5.76 12.18 -9.85
CA LEU A 147 4.56 12.56 -9.09
C LEU A 147 4.55 14.06 -8.76
N LEU A 148 5.68 14.63 -8.34
CA LEU A 148 5.78 16.07 -8.07
C LEU A 148 5.57 16.92 -9.33
N GLU A 149 6.15 16.53 -10.46
CA GLU A 149 5.93 17.18 -11.75
C GLU A 149 4.45 17.15 -12.16
N PHE A 150 3.81 15.99 -11.99
CA PHE A 150 2.38 15.86 -12.25
C PHE A 150 1.54 16.78 -11.34
N LEU A 151 1.87 16.86 -10.04
CA LEU A 151 1.20 17.76 -9.10
C LEU A 151 1.36 19.24 -9.50
N VAL A 152 2.57 19.66 -9.88
CA VAL A 152 2.83 21.03 -10.38
C VAL A 152 1.98 21.32 -11.62
N HIS A 153 1.94 20.39 -12.57
CA HIS A 153 1.12 20.52 -13.77
C HIS A 153 -0.38 20.59 -13.44
N LEU A 154 -0.87 19.70 -12.56
CA LEU A 154 -2.25 19.62 -12.14
C LEU A 154 -2.72 20.94 -11.50
N HIS A 155 -1.97 21.44 -10.53
CA HIS A 155 -2.30 22.70 -9.84
C HIS A 155 -2.21 23.91 -10.76
N THR A 156 -1.25 23.91 -11.70
CA THR A 156 -1.16 24.96 -12.73
C THR A 156 -2.42 24.99 -13.59
N ARG A 157 -2.88 23.83 -14.05
CA ARG A 157 -4.12 23.70 -14.84
C ARG A 157 -5.37 24.11 -14.05
N ARG A 158 -5.38 23.89 -12.74
CA ARG A 158 -6.50 24.23 -11.84
C ARG A 158 -6.47 25.67 -11.31
N GLY A 159 -5.36 26.39 -11.48
CA GLY A 159 -5.17 27.73 -10.91
C GLY A 159 -4.88 27.75 -9.41
N GLU A 160 -4.44 26.62 -8.84
CA GLU A 160 -4.19 26.43 -7.40
C GLU A 160 -2.76 26.88 -7.05
N LEU A 161 -2.56 28.19 -6.91
CA LEU A 161 -1.22 28.80 -6.78
C LEU A 161 -0.42 28.29 -5.57
N GLU A 162 -1.06 28.20 -4.40
CA GLU A 162 -0.40 27.82 -3.14
C GLU A 162 0.06 26.36 -3.17
N SER A 163 -0.80 25.45 -3.59
CA SER A 163 -0.49 24.01 -3.68
C SER A 163 0.56 23.75 -4.76
N ARG A 164 0.52 24.50 -5.89
CA ARG A 164 1.59 24.50 -6.88
C ARG A 164 2.93 24.92 -6.26
N GLN A 165 2.94 25.99 -5.47
CA GLN A 165 4.17 26.48 -4.83
C GLN A 165 4.71 25.49 -3.79
N LYS A 166 3.84 24.77 -3.07
CA LYS A 166 4.26 23.66 -2.19
C LYS A 166 4.93 22.55 -2.98
N ALA A 167 4.31 22.06 -4.07
CA ALA A 167 4.89 21.02 -4.91
C ALA A 167 6.24 21.44 -5.54
N LEU A 168 6.34 22.69 -6.03
CA LEU A 168 7.60 23.26 -6.54
C LEU A 168 8.69 23.32 -5.47
N ARG A 169 8.35 23.69 -4.23
CA ARG A 169 9.30 23.71 -3.12
C ARG A 169 9.82 22.31 -2.82
N CYS A 170 8.95 21.30 -2.77
CA CYS A 170 9.35 19.91 -2.57
C CYS A 170 10.28 19.44 -3.69
N MET A 171 9.94 19.70 -4.96
CA MET A 171 10.75 19.32 -6.12
C MET A 171 12.12 20.03 -6.16
N GLY A 172 12.22 21.23 -5.58
CA GLY A 172 13.47 21.97 -5.46
C GLY A 172 14.40 21.51 -4.33
N LEU A 173 14.01 20.52 -3.52
CA LEU A 173 14.85 20.01 -2.43
C LEU A 173 16.05 19.25 -3.00
N LEU A 174 17.25 19.59 -2.52
CA LEU A 174 18.51 19.02 -3.02
C LEU A 174 18.58 17.51 -2.89
N GLU A 175 17.98 16.94 -1.86
CA GLU A 175 17.94 15.49 -1.61
C GLU A 175 17.12 14.72 -2.66
N LEU A 176 16.15 15.37 -3.33
CA LEU A 176 15.34 14.79 -4.40
C LEU A 176 15.95 15.02 -5.79
N ASN A 177 17.12 15.64 -5.88
CA ASN A 177 17.74 15.92 -7.17
C ASN A 177 17.99 14.61 -7.95
N ALA A 178 17.45 14.52 -9.17
CA ALA A 178 17.60 13.37 -10.05
C ALA A 178 19.07 13.06 -10.40
N SER A 179 19.97 14.03 -10.25
CA SER A 179 21.42 13.87 -10.46
C SER A 179 22.16 13.30 -9.24
N ASN A 180 21.50 13.15 -8.10
CA ASN A 180 22.09 12.51 -6.93
C ASN A 180 22.42 11.04 -7.22
N ASN A 181 23.36 10.48 -6.47
CA ASN A 181 23.62 9.05 -6.54
C ASN A 181 22.42 8.25 -5.98
N ALA A 182 22.33 6.97 -6.37
CA ALA A 182 21.24 6.09 -5.94
C ALA A 182 21.15 5.93 -4.41
N GLU A 183 22.28 6.09 -3.70
CA GLU A 183 22.31 5.99 -2.25
C GLU A 183 21.59 7.16 -1.57
N ILE A 184 21.85 8.39 -1.98
CA ILE A 184 21.18 9.59 -1.47
C ILE A 184 19.69 9.55 -1.82
N GLN A 185 19.35 9.15 -3.05
CA GLN A 185 17.94 9.01 -3.46
C GLN A 185 17.21 7.96 -2.61
N ARG A 186 17.85 6.82 -2.34
CA ARG A 186 17.30 5.77 -1.48
C ARG A 186 17.12 6.27 -0.05
N GLU A 187 18.08 6.99 0.49
CA GLU A 187 17.99 7.51 1.86
C GLU A 187 16.90 8.58 2.00
N ALA A 188 16.82 9.50 1.05
CA ALA A 188 15.76 10.50 0.99
C ALA A 188 14.35 9.86 0.90
N ALA A 189 14.22 8.75 0.16
CA ALA A 189 12.98 7.97 0.08
C ALA A 189 12.69 7.22 1.39
N ASN A 190 13.71 6.66 2.06
CA ASN A 190 13.57 5.99 3.36
C ASN A 190 13.04 6.95 4.43
N VAL A 191 13.65 8.13 4.57
CA VAL A 191 13.26 9.14 5.56
C VAL A 191 11.81 9.59 5.34
N ARG A 192 11.44 9.92 4.10
CA ARG A 192 10.07 10.35 3.78
C ARG A 192 9.03 9.25 3.96
N ARG A 193 9.37 8.01 3.60
CA ARG A 193 8.52 6.84 3.85
C ARG A 193 8.29 6.64 5.34
N GLY A 194 9.33 6.80 6.15
CA GLY A 194 9.25 6.75 7.61
C GLY A 194 8.26 7.77 8.17
N GLY A 195 8.38 9.04 7.74
CA GLY A 195 7.45 10.10 8.15
C GLY A 195 6.01 9.92 7.67
N PHE A 196 5.81 9.30 6.50
CA PHE A 196 4.46 9.06 5.98
C PHE A 196 3.71 7.94 6.70
N CYS A 197 4.42 6.88 7.06
CA CYS A 197 3.80 5.67 7.58
C CYS A 197 3.79 5.60 9.12
N GLY A 198 4.70 6.32 9.79
CA GLY A 198 4.82 6.43 11.26
C GLY A 198 3.87 7.43 11.89
#